data_AF-A0A1H7Z5Q9-F1
#
_entry.id   AF-A0A1H7Z5Q9-F1
#
_cell.length_a   1.000
_cell.length_b   1.000
_cell.length_c   1.000
_cell.angle_alpha   90.00
_cell.angle_beta   90.00
_cell.angle_gamma   90.00
#
_symmetry.space_group_name_H-M   'P 1'
#
loop_
_entity.id
_entity.type
_entity.pdbx_description
1 polymer ?
#
loop_
_entity_poly.entity_id
_entity_poly.type
_entity_poly.pdbx_seq_one_letter_code
_entity_poly.pdbx_strand_id
1 'polypeptide(L)'
;MISLDTNILARYLLNDTPSQAIIAQQLLEREPFTVPITVFLELAWVLESLGSTRGEILAMSAGCSEFKTFDKALVKAAKRLATIPAASFP
;
A
#
# COMPACT_ATOMS: atom_id res chain seq x y z
N MET A 1 6.27 -4.69 -15.57
CA MET A 1 5.48 -3.98 -14.54
C MET A 1 4.29 -4.83 -14.18
N ILE A 2 4.25 -5.33 -12.94
CA ILE A 2 3.17 -6.19 -12.44
C ILE A 2 2.21 -5.39 -11.54
N SER A 3 1.01 -5.90 -11.32
CA SER A 3 0.11 -5.40 -10.29
C SER A 3 0.13 -6.38 -9.12
N LEU A 4 0.32 -5.88 -7.89
CA LEU A 4 0.38 -6.72 -6.71
C LEU A 4 -1.00 -7.05 -6.17
N ASP A 5 -1.08 -8.21 -5.54
CA ASP A 5 -2.21 -8.66 -4.73
C ASP A 5 -1.92 -8.41 -3.24
N THR A 6 -2.98 -8.33 -2.43
CA THR A 6 -2.92 -8.15 -0.97
C THR A 6 -2.05 -9.20 -0.30
N ASN A 7 -2.13 -10.46 -0.76
CA ASN A 7 -1.38 -11.55 -0.15
C ASN A 7 0.13 -11.35 -0.25
N ILE A 8 0.65 -10.88 -1.39
CA ILE A 8 2.10 -10.67 -1.57
C ILE A 8 2.62 -9.63 -0.58
N LEU A 9 1.88 -8.53 -0.41
CA LEU A 9 2.23 -7.48 0.55
C LEU A 9 2.10 -7.97 2.00
N ALA A 10 1.06 -8.74 2.31
CA ALA A 10 0.88 -9.33 3.63
C ALA A 10 2.03 -10.30 3.99
N ARG A 11 2.44 -11.18 3.06
CA ARG A 11 3.60 -12.07 3.26
C ARG A 11 4.87 -11.28 3.55
N TYR A 12 5.10 -10.21 2.80
CA TYR A 12 6.27 -9.35 2.97
C TYR A 12 6.28 -8.62 4.31
N LEU A 13 5.18 -7.96 4.68
CA LEU A 13 5.11 -7.12 5.88
C LEU A 13 4.99 -7.92 7.18
N LEU A 14 4.20 -9.00 7.17
CA LEU A 14 3.89 -9.77 8.38
C LEU A 14 4.89 -10.90 8.63
N ASN A 15 5.65 -11.30 7.61
CA ASN A 15 6.55 -12.45 7.66
C ASN A 15 5.86 -13.70 8.25
N ASP A 16 4.58 -13.90 7.91
CA ASP A 16 3.72 -14.94 8.47
C ASP A 16 4.16 -16.36 8.08
N THR A 17 4.86 -16.49 6.94
CA THR A 17 5.50 -17.71 6.48
C THR A 17 6.87 -17.36 5.89
N PRO A 18 7.98 -17.66 6.59
CA PRO A 18 9.31 -17.16 6.22
C PRO A 18 9.74 -17.47 4.78
N SER A 19 9.45 -18.66 4.27
CA SER A 19 9.78 -19.03 2.89
C SER A 19 9.02 -18.19 1.86
N GLN A 20 7.76 -17.88 2.12
CA GLN A 20 6.93 -17.03 1.25
C GLN A 20 7.31 -15.56 1.36
N ALA A 21 7.67 -15.10 2.56
CA ALA A 21 8.14 -13.73 2.78
C ALA A 21 9.42 -13.44 1.99
N ILE A 22 10.36 -14.38 1.95
CA ILE A 22 11.58 -14.28 1.13
C ILE A 22 11.24 -14.17 -0.36
N ILE A 23 10.30 -14.99 -0.85
CA ILE A 23 9.87 -14.94 -2.26
C ILE A 23 9.20 -13.60 -2.57
N ALA A 24 8.32 -13.12 -1.68
CA ALA A 24 7.67 -11.83 -1.82
C ALA A 24 8.70 -10.69 -1.85
N GLN A 25 9.66 -10.68 -0.92
CA GLN A 25 10.76 -9.70 -0.91
C GLN A 25 11.54 -9.71 -2.23
N GLN A 26 11.96 -10.89 -2.70
CA GLN A 26 12.69 -11.01 -3.96
C GLN A 26 11.88 -10.51 -5.17
N LEU A 27 10.56 -10.70 -5.18
CA LEU A 27 9.69 -10.18 -6.22
C LEU A 27 9.64 -8.64 -6.19
N LEU A 28 9.50 -8.06 -5.00
CA LEU A 28 9.43 -6.60 -4.80
C LEU A 28 10.75 -5.89 -5.16
N GLU A 29 11.89 -6.55 -4.99
CA GLU A 29 13.20 -6.00 -5.33
C GLU A 29 13.52 -6.06 -6.84
N ARG A 30 12.91 -6.99 -7.59
CA ARG A 30 13.28 -7.27 -8.98
C ARG A 30 12.40 -6.60 -10.01
N GLU A 31 11.11 -6.49 -9.74
CA GLU A 31 10.13 -6.06 -10.73
C GLU A 31 9.52 -4.72 -10.33
N PRO A 32 9.44 -3.73 -11.23
CA PRO A 32 8.61 -2.56 -10.96
C PRO A 32 7.15 -3.01 -10.82
N PHE A 33 6.48 -2.52 -9.79
CA PHE A 33 5.12 -2.94 -9.46
C PHE A 33 4.19 -1.76 -9.20
N THR A 34 2.89 -2.05 -9.24
CA THR A 34 1.82 -1.13 -8.86
C THR A 34 0.96 -1.78 -7.79
N VAL A 35 0.55 -0.98 -6.81
CA VAL A 35 -0.41 -1.40 -5.78
C VAL A 35 -1.73 -0.67 -6.04
N PRO A 36 -2.78 -1.36 -6.50
CA PRO A 36 -4.11 -0.77 -6.61
C PRO A 36 -4.59 -0.25 -5.25
N ILE A 37 -5.37 0.84 -5.23
CA ILE A 37 -5.90 1.36 -3.96
C ILE A 37 -6.73 0.32 -3.20
N THR A 38 -7.43 -0.58 -3.91
CA THR A 38 -8.22 -1.64 -3.28
C THR A 38 -7.35 -2.64 -2.54
N VAL A 39 -6.19 -2.98 -3.10
CA VAL A 39 -5.21 -3.87 -2.46
C VAL A 39 -4.62 -3.22 -1.21
N PHE A 40 -4.32 -1.92 -1.27
CA PHE A 40 -3.87 -1.20 -0.07
C PHE A 40 -4.97 -1.11 1.00
N LEU A 41 -6.23 -0.90 0.60
CA LEU A 41 -7.36 -0.91 1.53
C LEU A 41 -7.49 -2.28 2.20
N GLU A 42 -7.51 -3.38 1.43
CA GLU A 42 -7.57 -4.73 2.01
C GLU A 42 -6.40 -5.01 2.95
N LEU A 43 -5.19 -4.58 2.59
CA LEU A 43 -4.03 -4.68 3.46
C LEU A 43 -4.20 -3.89 4.75
N ALA A 44 -4.73 -2.66 4.68
CA ALA A 44 -5.03 -1.85 5.86
C ALA A 44 -6.03 -2.57 6.77
N TRP A 45 -7.08 -3.18 6.22
CA TRP A 45 -8.03 -4.00 6.98
C TRP A 45 -7.34 -5.19 7.68
N VAL A 46 -6.41 -5.88 7.01
CA VAL A 46 -5.62 -6.96 7.61
C VAL A 46 -4.76 -6.42 8.76
N LEU A 47 -4.04 -5.32 8.56
CA LEU A 47 -3.15 -4.74 9.56
C LEU A 47 -3.92 -4.20 10.78
N GLU A 48 -5.05 -3.53 10.57
CA GLU A 48 -5.93 -3.08 11.66
C GLU A 48 -6.44 -4.28 12.48
N SER A 49 -6.75 -5.41 11.84
CA SER A 49 -7.19 -6.63 12.54
C SER A 49 -6.09 -7.26 13.40
N LEU A 50 -4.83 -6.95 13.12
CA LEU A 50 -3.65 -7.37 13.89
C LEU A 50 -3.19 -6.32 14.91
N GLY A 51 -3.93 -5.22 15.05
CA GLY A 51 -3.66 -4.18 16.04
C GLY A 51 -2.82 -3.00 15.54
N SER A 52 -2.49 -2.92 14.25
CA SER A 52 -1.84 -1.73 13.69
C SER A 52 -2.76 -0.52 13.75
N THR A 53 -2.19 0.61 14.14
CA THR A 53 -2.85 1.91 14.14
C THR A 53 -2.90 2.51 12.74
N ARG A 54 -3.84 3.44 12.53
CA ARG A 54 -3.89 4.22 11.28
C ARG A 54 -2.62 5.02 11.00
N GLY A 55 -1.90 5.43 12.04
CA GLY A 55 -0.62 6.12 11.90
C GLY A 55 0.48 5.22 11.34
N GLU A 56 0.56 3.97 11.82
CA GLU A 56 1.50 2.96 11.30
C GLU A 56 1.16 2.58 9.86
N ILE A 57 -0.13 2.37 9.55
CA ILE A 57 -0.59 2.06 8.19
C ILE A 57 -0.27 3.22 7.23
N LEU A 58 -0.45 4.47 7.68
CA LEU A 58 -0.08 5.65 6.91
C LEU A 58 1.44 5.70 6.68
N ALA A 59 2.26 5.44 7.70
CA ALA A 59 3.71 5.41 7.55
C ALA A 59 4.16 4.34 6.53
N MET A 60 3.50 3.19 6.48
CA MET A 60 3.77 2.14 5.47
C MET A 60 3.46 2.61 4.04
N SER A 61 2.58 3.59 3.86
CA SER A 61 2.32 4.19 2.54
C SER A 61 3.38 5.18 2.07
N ALA A 62 4.35 5.55 2.91
CA ALA A 62 5.37 6.56 2.55
C ALA A 62 6.23 6.17 1.35
N GLY A 63 6.37 4.86 1.06
CA GLY A 63 7.03 4.35 -0.14
C GLY A 63 6.19 4.44 -1.43
N CYS A 64 4.92 4.82 -1.35
CA CYS A 64 4.04 4.95 -2.50
C CYS A 64 4.10 6.37 -3.06
N SER A 65 4.44 6.50 -4.35
CA SER A 65 4.42 7.80 -5.05
C SER A 65 3.02 8.24 -5.46
N GLU A 66 2.11 7.29 -5.72
CA GLU A 66 0.73 7.57 -6.10
C GLU A 66 -0.23 6.43 -5.72
N PHE A 67 -1.47 6.78 -5.39
CA PHE A 67 -2.57 5.82 -5.25
C PHE A 67 -3.50 5.90 -6.45
N LYS A 68 -3.62 4.80 -7.20
CA LYS A 68 -4.54 4.71 -8.34
C LYS A 68 -5.89 4.19 -7.89
N THR A 69 -6.94 4.94 -8.22
CA THR A 69 -8.33 4.57 -7.99
C THR A 69 -9.13 4.60 -9.28
N PHE A 70 -10.14 3.74 -9.38
CA PHE A 70 -11.13 3.77 -10.45
C PHE A 70 -12.38 4.61 -10.07
N ASP A 71 -12.45 5.07 -8.82
CA ASP A 71 -13.55 5.88 -8.33
C ASP A 71 -13.46 7.32 -8.88
N LYS A 72 -14.27 7.61 -9.90
CA LYS A 72 -14.33 8.92 -10.55
C LYS A 72 -14.74 10.04 -9.58
N ALA A 73 -15.57 9.75 -8.57
CA ALA A 73 -15.96 10.73 -7.57
C ALA A 73 -14.78 11.06 -6.66
N LEU A 74 -14.02 10.05 -6.23
CA LEU A 74 -12.80 10.23 -5.43
C LEU A 74 -11.73 11.00 -6.22
N VAL A 75 -11.53 10.67 -7.51
CA VAL A 75 -10.64 11.44 -8.40
C VAL A 75 -11.08 12.91 -8.51
N LYS A 76 -12.38 13.17 -8.65
CA LYS A 76 -12.91 14.54 -8.72
C LYS A 76 -12.74 15.29 -7.41
N ALA A 77 -12.93 14.62 -6.27
CA ALA A 77 -12.71 15.19 -4.95
C ALA A 77 -11.23 15.51 -4.71
N ALA A 78 -10.32 14.58 -5.01
CA ALA A 78 -8.87 14.77 -4.87
C ALA A 78 -8.35 15.97 -5.71
N LYS A 79 -8.81 16.12 -6.95
CA LYS A 79 -8.47 17.27 -7.80
C LYS A 79 -8.89 18.62 -7.20
N ARG A 80 -9.98 18.65 -6.41
CA ARG A 80 -10.42 19.86 -5.70
C ARG A 80 -9.58 20.15 -4.45
N LEU A 81 -8.93 19.13 -3.90
CA LEU A 81 -8.06 19.19 -2.73
C LEU A 81 -6.58 19.47 -3.08
N ALA A 82 -6.27 19.86 -4.32
CA ALA A 82 -4.91 20.10 -4.84
C ALA A 82 -4.12 21.26 -4.15
N THR A 83 -4.44 21.57 -2.90
CA THR A 83 -3.84 22.60 -2.04
C THR A 83 -3.47 22.08 -0.65
N ILE A 84 -3.32 20.76 -0.46
CA ILE A 84 -2.66 20.24 0.75
C ILE A 84 -1.21 19.95 0.37
N PRO A 85 -0.22 20.73 0.88
CA PRO A 85 1.18 20.42 0.64
C PRO A 85 1.46 18.98 1.07
N ALA A 86 2.27 18.26 0.29
CA ALA A 86 2.72 16.91 0.65
C ALA A 86 3.24 16.96 2.08
N ALA A 87 2.64 16.18 2.98
CA ALA A 87 3.11 16.11 4.35
C ALA A 87 4.56 15.62 4.32
N SER A 88 5.50 16.49 4.70
CA SER A 88 6.88 16.12 4.91
C SER A 88 6.93 15.28 6.19
N PHE A 89 7.04 13.97 6.04
CA PHE A 89 7.40 13.09 7.14
C PHE A 89 8.93 13.17 7.37
N PRO A 90 9.40 13.11 8.63
CA PRO A 90 10.82 13.04 8.95
C PRO A 90 11.49 11.76 8.46
#